data_AF-A0A7S2X7R8-F1
#
_entry.id   AF-A0A7S2X7R8-F1
#
_cell.length_a   1.000
_cell.length_b   1.000
_cell.length_c   1.000
_cell.angle_alpha   90.00
_cell.angle_beta   90.00
_cell.angle_gamma   90.00
#
_symmetry.space_group_name_H-M   'P 1'
#
loop_
_entity.id
_entity.type
_entity.pdbx_description
1 polymer ?
#
loop_
_entity_poly.entity_id
_entity_poly.type
_entity_poly.pdbx_seq_one_letter_code
_entity_poly.pdbx_strand_id
1 'polypeptide(L)'
;NALTCQPVHQNIHGRVFGGFLMRRAFELAFATAHLFSGGRPQFLEVDDVSFKLPVSIGDLLQLESVVLYTVQKDAKTEGGVNVKEHPEIHVEVVANVSDPGKVTSNVSNSF
;
A
#
# COMPACT_ATOMS: atom_id res chain seq x y z
N ASN A 1 -0.35 -3.99 -10.61
CA ASN A 1 0.60 -2.97 -11.11
C ASN A 1 2.01 -3.57 -11.02
N ALA A 2 2.81 -3.59 -12.10
CA ALA A 2 4.12 -4.25 -12.11
C ALA A 2 5.25 -3.28 -12.51
N LEU A 3 6.38 -3.33 -11.81
CA LEU A 3 7.52 -2.44 -12.02
C LEU A 3 8.85 -3.15 -11.78
N THR A 4 9.88 -2.76 -12.53
CA THR A 4 11.26 -3.27 -12.35
C THR A 4 11.98 -2.48 -11.26
N CYS A 5 12.59 -3.19 -10.32
CA CYS A 5 13.38 -2.61 -9.23
C CYS A 5 14.72 -2.07 -9.73
N GLN A 6 14.84 -0.74 -9.84
CA GLN A 6 16.04 -0.07 -10.38
C GLN A 6 17.06 0.29 -9.29
N PRO A 7 18.36 0.44 -9.64
CA PRO A 7 19.42 0.80 -8.69
C PRO A 7 19.17 2.08 -7.89
N VAL A 8 18.43 3.05 -8.44
CA VAL A 8 18.08 4.30 -7.71
C VAL A 8 17.18 4.05 -6.50
N HIS A 9 16.49 2.91 -6.46
CA HIS A 9 15.62 2.52 -5.34
C HIS A 9 16.38 1.74 -4.26
N GLN A 10 17.70 1.57 -4.38
CA GLN A 10 18.48 0.73 -3.46
C GLN A 10 18.84 1.46 -2.15
N ASN A 11 19.06 0.69 -1.10
CA ASN A 11 19.72 1.11 0.12
C ASN A 11 21.24 0.89 0.03
N ILE A 12 21.98 1.30 1.07
CA ILE A 12 23.45 1.13 1.12
C ILE A 12 23.92 -0.33 1.06
N HIS A 13 23.02 -1.29 1.25
CA HIS A 13 23.29 -2.73 1.19
C HIS A 13 22.91 -3.36 -0.16
N GLY A 14 22.59 -2.55 -1.18
CA GLY A 14 22.28 -3.02 -2.53
C GLY A 14 20.91 -3.70 -2.69
N ARG A 15 20.00 -3.50 -1.73
CA ARG A 15 18.61 -4.02 -1.77
C ARG A 15 17.63 -2.89 -1.95
N VAL A 16 16.47 -3.16 -2.52
CA VAL A 16 15.41 -2.14 -2.62
C VAL A 16 15.06 -1.62 -1.23
N PHE A 17 15.00 -0.30 -1.10
CA PHE A 17 14.72 0.36 0.16
C PHE A 17 13.26 0.18 0.56
N GLY A 18 12.99 -0.16 1.83
CA GLY A 18 11.64 -0.37 2.33
C GLY A 18 10.73 0.84 2.15
N GLY A 19 11.25 2.06 2.30
CA GLY A 19 10.51 3.29 2.05
C GLY A 19 10.03 3.46 0.61
N PHE A 20 10.76 2.91 -0.38
CA PHE A 20 10.28 2.88 -1.76
C PHE A 20 9.08 1.96 -1.90
N LEU A 21 9.12 0.76 -1.30
CA LEU A 21 8.00 -0.19 -1.32
C LEU A 21 6.76 0.39 -0.64
N MET A 22 6.92 0.96 0.55
CA MET A 22 5.82 1.60 1.29
C MET A 22 5.19 2.75 0.52
N ARG A 23 6.01 3.60 -0.13
CA ARG A 23 5.50 4.69 -0.96
C ARG A 23 4.64 4.15 -2.12
N ARG A 24 5.09 3.09 -2.80
CA ARG A 24 4.34 2.48 -3.90
C ARG A 24 3.04 1.81 -3.42
N ALA A 25 3.09 1.16 -2.26
CA ALA A 25 1.90 0.58 -1.64
C ALA A 25 0.88 1.67 -1.27
N PHE A 26 1.32 2.75 -0.63
CA PHE A 26 0.49 3.90 -0.31
C PHE A 26 -0.15 4.55 -1.55
N GLU A 27 0.65 4.81 -2.59
CA GLU A 27 0.16 5.39 -3.85
C GLU A 27 -0.95 4.51 -4.46
N LEU A 28 -0.79 3.18 -4.42
CA LEU A 28 -1.78 2.23 -4.92
C LEU A 28 -3.02 2.14 -4.02
N ALA A 29 -2.86 2.10 -2.70
CA ALA A 29 -3.96 2.07 -1.74
C ALA A 29 -4.82 3.34 -1.86
N PHE A 30 -4.19 4.50 -1.96
CA PHE A 30 -4.86 5.78 -2.15
C PHE A 30 -5.68 5.79 -3.45
N ALA A 31 -5.09 5.33 -4.57
CA ALA A 31 -5.82 5.23 -5.84
C ALA A 31 -7.03 4.27 -5.74
N THR A 32 -6.88 3.16 -5.02
CA THR A 32 -7.95 2.18 -4.80
C THR A 32 -9.09 2.79 -4.00
N ALA A 33 -8.79 3.45 -2.88
CA ALA A 33 -9.80 4.14 -2.06
C ALA A 33 -10.47 5.30 -2.82
N HIS A 34 -9.72 6.01 -3.67
CA HIS A 34 -10.24 7.09 -4.50
C HIS A 34 -11.25 6.57 -5.53
N LEU A 35 -10.91 5.47 -6.23
CA LEU A 35 -11.79 4.83 -7.20
C LEU A 35 -13.03 4.21 -6.53
N PHE A 36 -12.85 3.60 -5.35
CA PHE A 36 -13.94 2.97 -4.61
C PHE A 36 -14.95 3.99 -4.05
N SER A 37 -14.46 5.08 -3.45
CA SER A 37 -15.32 6.08 -2.81
C SER A 37 -15.91 7.12 -3.77
N GLY A 38 -15.29 7.30 -4.94
CA GLY A 38 -15.62 8.39 -5.87
C GLY A 38 -15.27 9.79 -5.35
N GLY A 39 -14.67 9.89 -4.16
CA GLY A 39 -14.24 11.13 -3.52
C GLY A 39 -12.74 11.11 -3.23
N ARG A 40 -12.16 12.25 -2.84
CA ARG A 40 -10.73 12.31 -2.48
C ARG A 40 -10.52 11.73 -1.07
N PRO A 41 -9.93 10.54 -0.93
CA PRO A 41 -9.67 9.98 0.40
C PRO A 41 -8.61 10.81 1.12
N GLN A 42 -8.64 10.76 2.44
CA GLN A 42 -7.59 11.30 3.29
C GLN A 42 -6.84 10.12 3.91
N PHE A 43 -5.52 10.21 3.92
CA PHE A 43 -4.71 9.22 4.61
C PHE A 43 -4.86 9.41 6.11
N LEU A 44 -5.21 8.33 6.81
CA LEU A 44 -5.33 8.31 8.26
C LEU A 44 -4.08 7.68 8.88
N GLU A 45 -3.89 6.40 8.65
CA GLU A 45 -2.78 5.62 9.19
C GLU A 45 -2.46 4.39 8.34
N VAL A 46 -1.37 3.71 8.70
CA VAL A 46 -1.05 2.35 8.24
C VAL A 46 -1.05 1.45 9.46
N ASP A 47 -1.82 0.36 9.41
CA ASP A 47 -2.02 -0.55 10.54
C ASP A 47 -0.82 -1.48 10.77
N ASP A 48 -0.51 -2.35 9.80
CA ASP A 48 0.61 -3.30 9.87
C ASP A 48 1.45 -3.26 8.58
N VAL A 49 2.77 -3.37 8.74
CA VAL A 49 3.69 -3.48 7.61
C VAL A 49 4.64 -4.63 7.84
N SER A 50 4.53 -5.65 6.99
CA SER A 50 5.29 -6.88 7.11
C SER A 50 6.28 -7.03 5.95
N PHE A 51 7.57 -6.87 6.25
CA PHE A 51 8.65 -7.14 5.28
C PHE A 51 9.16 -8.59 5.37
N LYS A 52 8.67 -9.49 4.51
CA LYS A 52 8.91 -10.94 4.64
C LYS A 52 10.21 -11.38 3.95
N LEU A 53 10.51 -10.82 2.78
CA LEU A 53 11.68 -11.19 1.99
C LEU A 53 12.41 -9.96 1.43
N PRO A 54 13.75 -9.99 1.32
CA PRO A 54 14.49 -8.92 0.67
C PRO A 54 14.17 -8.87 -0.83
N VAL A 55 14.16 -7.66 -1.38
CA VAL A 55 13.93 -7.41 -2.81
C VAL A 55 15.23 -6.94 -3.45
N SER A 56 15.65 -7.63 -4.51
CA SER A 56 16.90 -7.35 -5.21
C SER A 56 16.67 -6.36 -6.35
N ILE A 57 17.75 -5.71 -6.76
CA ILE A 57 17.75 -4.89 -7.97
C ILE A 57 17.63 -5.81 -9.18
N GLY A 58 16.75 -5.44 -10.12
CA GLY A 58 16.38 -6.25 -11.28
C GLY A 58 15.13 -7.11 -11.08
N ASP A 59 14.67 -7.31 -9.84
CA ASP A 59 13.43 -8.05 -9.59
C ASP A 59 12.20 -7.30 -10.14
N LEU A 60 11.17 -8.06 -10.49
CA LEU A 60 9.84 -7.53 -10.84
C LEU A 60 8.98 -7.46 -9.58
N LEU A 61 8.63 -6.24 -9.18
CA LEU A 61 7.69 -5.96 -8.10
C LEU A 61 6.28 -5.83 -8.67
N GLN A 62 5.37 -6.69 -8.24
CA GLN A 62 3.96 -6.66 -8.55
C GLN A 62 3.16 -6.29 -7.29
N LEU A 63 2.44 -5.18 -7.36
CA LEU A 63 1.58 -4.69 -6.28
C LEU A 63 0.12 -4.90 -6.65
N GLU A 64 -0.64 -5.42 -5.70
CA GLU A 64 -2.08 -5.68 -5.78
C GLU A 64 -2.75 -5.08 -4.56
N SER A 65 -3.89 -4.44 -4.74
CA SER A 65 -4.63 -3.77 -3.67
C SER A 65 -6.09 -4.17 -3.67
N VAL A 66 -6.67 -4.24 -2.48
CA VAL A 66 -8.08 -4.59 -2.30
C VAL A 66 -8.68 -3.83 -1.13
N VAL A 67 -9.93 -3.38 -1.29
CA VAL A 67 -10.71 -2.84 -0.16
C VAL A 67 -11.16 -4.02 0.70
N LEU A 68 -10.74 -4.05 1.95
CA LEU A 68 -11.12 -5.11 2.88
C LEU A 68 -12.51 -4.85 3.47
N TYR A 69 -12.69 -3.67 4.07
CA TYR A 69 -13.94 -3.27 4.69
C TYR A 69 -14.02 -1.75 4.82
N THR A 70 -15.23 -1.27 5.15
CA THR A 70 -15.50 0.14 5.41
C THR A 70 -16.15 0.31 6.77
N VAL A 71 -15.79 1.37 7.49
CA VAL A 71 -16.42 1.72 8.76
C VAL A 71 -17.22 3.00 8.56
N GLN A 72 -18.54 2.94 8.77
CA GLN A 72 -19.35 4.14 8.91
C GLN A 72 -19.21 4.65 10.33
N LYS A 73 -18.97 5.94 10.48
CA LYS A 73 -19.01 6.58 11.78
C LYS A 73 -20.27 7.41 11.91
N ASP A 74 -20.94 7.24 13.04
CA ASP A 74 -22.12 8.00 13.37
C ASP A 74 -21.74 9.48 13.56
N ALA A 75 -22.63 10.37 13.14
CA ALA A 75 -22.44 11.80 13.36
C ALA A 75 -22.37 12.07 14.87
N LYS A 76 -21.22 12.56 15.35
CA LYS A 76 -21.08 12.98 16.74
C LYS A 76 -21.55 14.43 16.89
N THR A 77 -22.30 14.67 17.96
CA THR A 77 -22.64 16.01 18.42
C THR A 77 -21.72 16.37 19.56
N GLU A 78 -20.66 17.13 19.29
CA GLU A 78 -19.79 17.69 20.32
C GLU A 78 -20.11 19.18 20.46
N GLY A 79 -20.48 19.62 21.66
CA GLY A 79 -20.74 21.05 21.96
C GLY A 79 -21.91 21.68 21.19
N GLY A 80 -22.87 20.89 20.69
CA GLY A 80 -24.01 21.38 19.91
C GLY A 80 -23.71 21.59 18.41
N VAL A 81 -22.52 21.22 17.94
CA VAL A 81 -22.14 21.23 16.53
C VAL A 81 -22.19 19.80 15.98
N ASN A 82 -22.91 19.59 14.87
CA ASN A 82 -22.87 18.32 14.15
C ASN A 82 -21.57 18.22 13.35
N VAL A 83 -20.66 17.35 13.79
CA VAL A 83 -19.46 17.02 13.02
C VAL A 83 -19.82 15.91 12.05
N LYS A 84 -19.74 16.19 10.75
CA LYS A 84 -19.96 15.20 9.71
C LYS A 84 -18.72 14.29 9.65
N GLU A 85 -18.81 13.11 10.26
CA GLU A 85 -17.71 12.15 10.19
C GLU A 85 -17.64 11.52 8.78
N HIS A 86 -16.42 11.33 8.28
CA HIS A 86 -16.18 10.67 7.00
C HIS A 86 -16.07 9.15 7.21
N PRO A 87 -16.62 8.32 6.30
CA PRO A 87 -16.44 6.88 6.39
C PRO A 87 -14.97 6.51 6.22
N GLU A 88 -14.53 5.48 6.92
CA GLU A 88 -13.18 4.92 6.80
C GLU A 88 -13.19 3.75 5.82
N ILE A 89 -12.09 3.61 5.08
CA ILE A 89 -11.89 2.56 4.08
C ILE A 89 -10.55 1.90 4.39
N HIS A 90 -10.59 0.63 4.75
CA HIS A 90 -9.37 -0.15 4.97
C HIS A 90 -8.99 -0.84 3.66
N VAL A 91 -7.75 -0.62 3.22
CA VAL A 91 -7.21 -1.16 1.98
C VAL A 91 -5.96 -1.94 2.32
N GLU A 92 -5.90 -3.19 1.88
CA GLU A 92 -4.68 -4.01 1.94
C GLU A 92 -3.93 -3.88 0.63
N VAL A 93 -2.60 -3.89 0.70
CA VAL A 93 -1.72 -3.98 -0.47
C VAL A 93 -0.72 -5.11 -0.31
N VAL A 94 -0.67 -6.02 -1.28
CA VAL A 94 0.28 -7.13 -1.30
C VAL A 94 1.35 -6.87 -2.36
N ALA A 95 2.62 -7.09 -2.00
CA ALA A 95 3.76 -7.05 -2.90
C ALA A 95 4.28 -8.45 -3.20
N ASN A 96 4.11 -8.87 -4.45
CA ASN A 96 4.71 -10.06 -5.03
C ASN A 96 6.01 -9.68 -5.73
N VAL A 97 7.08 -10.43 -5.48
CA VAL A 97 8.38 -10.19 -6.11
C VAL A 97 8.77 -11.42 -6.91
N SER A 98 9.15 -11.19 -8.17
CA SER A 98 9.55 -12.25 -9.08
C SER A 98 10.95 -11.98 -9.63
N ASP A 99 11.80 -13.01 -9.59
CA ASP A 99 13.13 -12.99 -10.23
C ASP A 99 12.96 -13.48 -11.68
N PRO A 100 13.02 -12.59 -12.69
CA PRO A 100 12.81 -12.97 -14.07
C PRO A 100 13.90 -13.90 -14.62
N GLY A 101 15.10 -13.92 -14.02
CA GLY A 101 16.18 -14.81 -14.43
C GLY A 101 15.97 -16.27 -13.98
N LYS A 102 15.11 -16.49 -12.98
CA LYS A 102 14.79 -17.82 -12.42
C LYS A 102 13.34 -18.25 -12.65
N VAL A 103 12.48 -17.38 -13.18
CA VAL A 103 11.05 -17.63 -13.44
C VAL A 103 10.31 -18.08 -12.17
N THR A 104 10.62 -17.47 -11.02
CA THR A 104 9.98 -17.76 -9.73
C THR A 104 9.30 -16.53 -9.15
N SER A 105 8.14 -16.70 -8.51
CA SER A 105 7.38 -15.63 -7.86
C SER A 105 7.09 -15.98 -6.40
N ASN A 106 7.33 -15.05 -5.47
CA ASN A 106 7.03 -15.20 -4.04
C ASN A 106 6.38 -13.93 -3.48
N VAL A 107 5.49 -14.11 -2.49
CA VAL A 107 4.96 -12.98 -1.72
C VAL A 107 6.09 -12.40 -0.88
N SER A 108 6.46 -11.15 -1.15
CA SER A 108 7.59 -10.49 -0.49
C SER A 108 7.17 -9.68 0.72
N ASN A 109 6.06 -8.95 0.65
CA ASN A 109 5.62 -8.02 1.68
C ASN A 109 4.09 -7.87 1.62
N SER A 110 3.47 -7.51 2.74
CA SER A 110 2.07 -7.09 2.83
C SER A 110 2.01 -5.78 3.63
N PHE A 111 1.16 -4.87 3.18
CA PHE A 111 1.00 -3.50 3.66
C PHE A 111 -0.48 -3.19 3.89
#